data_AF-A0A943ZVP0-F1
#
_entry.id   AF-A0A943ZVP0-F1
#
_cell.length_a   1.000
_cell.length_b   1.000
_cell.length_c   1.000
_cell.angle_alpha   90.00
_cell.angle_beta   90.00
_cell.angle_gamma   90.00
#
_symmetry.space_group_name_H-M   'P 1'
#
loop_
_entity.id
_entity.type
_entity.pdbx_description
1 polymer ?
#
loop_
_entity_poly.entity_id
_entity_poly.type
_entity_poly.pdbx_seq_one_letter_code
_entity_poly.pdbx_strand_id
1 'polypeptide(L)'
;MNNSDDKNKINNDSKSKSVFPISLNLKGIGLEKTLVALSILLLVIIAIAAIFHSVIVPITKNNAKINDQLYNAYAHVDDFKKNVYGEDQTPNMENNVFQDKNIVGISCWGDSFNIAANQQTPSFGAYIAAACQTYVFNVASNKDNIEMVAGRQGGVPMMISPCDIPAKKQSVEITLTNEYGTELTPDFSKNGGLNPVTINGVEGVISSIDDKYYFTRSQSGYETFIYQPTPVQTRAMGVRNNDISIFFIGSVDKLETKERMVEIYQKMAKALGTDQYLVVGPVSGDTAKVNEYNQALAAAFGNKYFDLHSYLCGDQILKDNKFKLNEENKKMAAAGQIPKAFLLDNKHFNQTANEAIGKRLSQKLLELKYVDKIL
;
A
#
# COMPACT_ATOMS: atom_id res chain seq x y z
N MET A 1 63.53 30.80 15.96
CA MET A 1 63.64 32.27 15.88
C MET A 1 64.66 32.56 14.80
N ASN A 2 64.27 33.20 13.69
CA ASN A 2 65.15 34.11 12.95
C ASN A 2 64.44 34.65 11.71
N ASN A 3 64.60 35.96 11.57
CA ASN A 3 64.19 36.83 10.48
C ASN A 3 65.17 36.75 9.30
N SER A 4 64.65 37.25 8.17
CA SER A 4 65.30 38.04 7.11
C SER A 4 66.34 37.38 6.18
N ASP A 5 65.97 37.46 4.90
CA ASP A 5 66.70 38.13 3.81
C ASP A 5 67.89 37.45 3.09
N ASP A 6 67.56 37.07 1.84
CA ASP A 6 68.02 37.74 0.62
C ASP A 6 69.35 37.31 -0.06
N LYS A 7 69.28 37.34 -1.40
CA LYS A 7 70.36 37.30 -2.43
C LYS A 7 71.02 35.94 -2.70
N ASN A 8 70.95 35.46 -3.95
CA ASN A 8 71.81 35.90 -5.07
C ASN A 8 71.74 34.93 -6.27
N LYS A 9 71.62 35.53 -7.47
CA LYS A 9 72.35 35.21 -8.72
C LYS A 9 72.78 33.77 -9.00
N ILE A 10 72.28 33.21 -10.11
CA ILE A 10 73.14 32.47 -11.08
C ILE A 10 72.75 32.85 -12.51
N ASN A 11 73.75 33.44 -13.19
CA ASN A 11 73.86 33.65 -14.63
C ASN A 11 74.48 32.40 -15.29
N ASN A 12 74.17 32.21 -16.57
CA ASN A 12 75.03 31.66 -17.64
C ASN A 12 75.67 30.28 -17.45
N ASP A 13 75.40 29.31 -18.34
CA ASP A 13 76.08 29.23 -19.64
C ASP A 13 75.77 27.95 -20.43
N SER A 14 75.38 28.17 -21.69
CA SER A 14 75.92 27.55 -22.91
C SER A 14 75.74 26.04 -23.26
N LYS A 15 75.42 25.88 -24.56
CA LYS A 15 75.46 24.71 -25.47
C LYS A 15 74.09 24.04 -25.71
N SER A 16 73.51 24.00 -26.91
CA SER A 16 74.09 24.14 -28.25
C SER A 16 73.11 24.70 -29.30
N LYS A 17 73.64 25.64 -30.10
CA LYS A 17 73.50 25.84 -31.55
C LYS A 17 72.30 25.22 -32.29
N SER A 18 71.57 26.14 -32.93
CA SER A 18 70.74 26.04 -34.13
C SER A 18 71.29 25.17 -35.27
N VAL A 19 70.42 24.59 -36.11
CA VAL A 19 70.13 24.98 -37.52
C VAL A 19 68.98 24.11 -38.11
N PHE A 20 67.86 24.76 -38.45
CA PHE A 20 66.88 24.64 -39.58
C PHE A 20 66.68 23.33 -40.40
N PRO A 21 65.59 23.22 -41.20
CA PRO A 21 64.16 23.34 -40.92
C PRO A 21 63.39 22.08 -41.39
N ILE A 22 62.17 21.83 -40.90
CA ILE A 22 61.24 20.99 -41.66
C ILE A 22 59.98 21.80 -41.92
N SER A 23 59.88 22.26 -43.16
CA SER A 23 58.65 22.72 -43.78
C SER A 23 57.58 21.64 -43.66
N LEU A 24 56.46 21.91 -42.97
CA LEU A 24 55.28 21.08 -43.14
C LEU A 24 54.65 21.40 -44.49
N ASN A 25 55.04 20.62 -45.48
CA ASN A 25 54.37 20.55 -46.78
C ASN A 25 53.08 19.74 -46.60
N LEU A 26 51.97 20.43 -46.37
CA LEU A 26 50.63 19.86 -46.42
C LEU A 26 50.26 19.58 -47.88
N LYS A 27 50.59 18.38 -48.36
CA LYS A 27 49.95 17.78 -49.54
C LYS A 27 49.27 16.47 -49.14
N GLY A 28 48.04 16.32 -49.64
CA GLY A 28 47.02 15.35 -49.24
C GLY A 28 47.49 13.89 -49.21
N ILE A 29 46.84 13.00 -48.48
CA ILE A 29 45.44 12.57 -48.67
C ILE A 29 44.82 12.05 -47.35
N GLY A 30 45.50 12.27 -46.21
CA GLY A 30 45.06 11.76 -44.90
C GLY A 30 44.25 12.74 -44.06
N LEU A 31 44.56 14.04 -44.14
CA LEU A 31 44.07 14.99 -43.12
C LEU A 31 42.56 15.26 -43.21
N GLU A 32 42.00 15.37 -44.42
CA GLU A 32 40.55 15.54 -44.60
C GLU A 32 39.77 14.29 -44.15
N LYS A 33 40.27 13.08 -44.43
CA LYS A 33 39.62 11.85 -43.96
C LYS A 33 39.69 11.73 -42.44
N THR A 34 40.81 12.12 -41.83
CA THR A 34 40.94 12.16 -40.37
C THR A 34 40.04 13.24 -39.75
N LEU A 35 39.93 14.41 -40.37
CA LEU A 35 39.07 15.50 -39.88
C LEU A 35 37.58 15.16 -40.04
N VAL A 36 37.20 14.52 -41.14
CA VAL A 36 35.84 14.02 -41.38
C VAL A 36 35.53 12.87 -40.41
N ALA A 37 36.46 11.94 -40.17
CA ALA A 37 36.28 10.87 -39.19
C ALA A 37 36.12 11.42 -37.76
N LEU A 38 36.92 12.43 -37.37
CA LEU A 38 36.78 13.11 -36.08
C LEU A 38 35.46 13.87 -35.97
N SER A 39 34.99 14.49 -37.05
CA SER A 39 33.71 15.20 -37.10
C SER A 39 32.52 14.24 -36.97
N ILE A 40 32.59 13.08 -37.64
CA ILE A 40 31.58 12.03 -37.52
C ILE A 40 31.59 11.44 -36.10
N LEU A 41 32.77 11.18 -35.54
CA LEU A 41 32.90 10.68 -34.17
C LEU A 41 32.31 11.67 -33.16
N LEU A 42 32.55 12.97 -33.33
CA LEU A 42 31.97 14.01 -32.49
C LEU A 42 30.44 14.05 -32.61
N LEU A 43 29.90 13.93 -33.84
CA LEU A 43 28.45 13.88 -34.06
C LEU A 43 27.82 12.62 -33.45
N VAL A 44 28.49 11.47 -33.51
CA VAL A 44 28.05 10.23 -32.87
C VAL A 44 28.09 10.37 -31.35
N ILE A 45 29.13 11.00 -30.78
CA ILE A 45 29.20 11.28 -29.34
C ILE A 45 28.08 12.25 -28.91
N ILE A 46 27.80 13.28 -29.70
CA ILE A 46 26.69 14.22 -29.43
C ILE A 46 25.34 13.51 -29.55
N ALA A 47 25.16 12.62 -30.53
CA ALA A 47 23.94 11.84 -30.68
C ALA A 47 23.76 10.82 -29.54
N ILE A 48 24.83 10.14 -29.12
CA ILE A 48 24.83 9.24 -27.96
C ILE A 48 24.56 10.05 -26.69
N ALA A 49 25.19 11.21 -26.50
CA ALA A 49 24.94 12.10 -25.37
C ALA A 49 23.51 12.63 -25.36
N ALA A 50 22.96 12.98 -26.53
CA ALA A 50 21.57 13.40 -26.69
C ALA A 50 20.60 12.25 -26.39
N ILE A 51 20.88 11.02 -26.83
CA ILE A 51 20.11 9.81 -26.46
C ILE A 51 20.25 9.52 -24.96
N PHE A 52 21.46 9.68 -24.38
CA PHE A 52 21.68 9.59 -22.94
C PHE A 52 20.84 10.64 -22.19
N HIS A 53 20.74 11.86 -22.71
CA HIS A 53 19.99 12.95 -22.07
C HIS A 53 18.47 12.91 -22.33
N SER A 54 18.02 12.32 -23.44
CA SER A 54 16.61 12.27 -23.84
C SER A 54 15.92 10.95 -23.51
N VAL A 55 16.67 9.86 -23.36
CA VAL A 55 16.16 8.53 -23.01
C VAL A 55 16.63 8.12 -21.62
N ILE A 56 17.94 8.21 -21.32
CA ILE A 56 18.48 7.71 -20.05
C ILE A 56 18.28 8.70 -18.91
N VAL A 57 18.44 10.01 -19.09
CA VAL A 57 18.20 11.01 -18.03
C VAL A 57 16.74 11.06 -17.57
N PRO A 58 15.72 10.89 -18.43
CA PRO A 58 14.35 10.68 -17.96
C PRO A 58 14.15 9.33 -17.27
N ILE A 59 14.82 8.26 -17.71
CA ILE A 59 14.77 6.95 -17.05
C ILE A 59 15.49 6.97 -15.68
N THR A 60 16.57 7.74 -15.52
CA THR A 60 17.28 7.95 -14.24
C THR A 60 16.69 9.08 -13.40
N LYS A 61 15.90 10.00 -13.97
CA LYS A 61 15.02 10.91 -13.22
C LYS A 61 13.72 10.24 -12.77
N ASN A 62 13.21 9.26 -13.52
CA ASN A 62 12.14 8.37 -13.07
C ASN A 62 12.62 7.31 -12.08
N ASN A 63 13.94 7.05 -12.06
CA ASN A 63 14.64 6.34 -11.00
C ASN A 63 15.45 7.30 -10.12
N ALA A 64 15.05 8.57 -10.02
CA ALA A 64 15.50 9.37 -8.91
C ALA A 64 15.00 8.62 -7.68
N LYS A 65 15.91 8.18 -6.80
CA LYS A 65 15.56 7.85 -5.43
C LYS A 65 14.58 8.93 -5.00
N ILE A 66 13.34 8.56 -4.69
CA ILE A 66 12.35 9.47 -4.15
C ILE A 66 13.10 10.20 -3.04
N ASN A 67 13.37 11.48 -3.30
CA ASN A 67 14.14 12.33 -2.43
C ASN A 67 13.53 12.16 -1.04
N ASP A 68 14.36 11.87 -0.04
CA ASP A 68 13.92 11.74 1.34
C ASP A 68 13.04 12.92 1.77
N GLN A 69 13.09 14.10 1.15
CA GLN A 69 12.14 15.19 1.37
C GLN A 69 10.73 14.98 0.80
N LEU A 70 10.53 14.33 -0.36
CA LEU A 70 9.19 14.04 -0.88
C LEU A 70 8.58 12.86 -0.11
N TYR A 71 9.41 11.87 0.21
CA TYR A 71 9.05 10.82 1.16
C TYR A 71 8.80 11.43 2.56
N ASN A 72 9.64 12.29 3.12
CA ASN A 72 9.41 12.93 4.42
C ASN A 72 8.28 13.98 4.43
N ALA A 73 7.91 14.56 3.28
CA ALA A 73 6.80 15.51 3.16
C ALA A 73 5.43 14.82 3.02
N TYR A 74 5.37 13.58 2.53
CA TYR A 74 4.12 12.81 2.40
C TYR A 74 4.04 11.60 3.34
N ALA A 75 5.17 10.94 3.58
CA ALA A 75 5.44 10.05 4.69
C ALA A 75 6.23 10.83 5.75
N HIS A 76 5.55 11.62 6.57
CA HIS A 76 6.05 11.90 7.91
C HIS A 76 6.13 10.52 8.60
N VAL A 77 7.32 9.92 8.56
CA VAL A 77 7.56 8.52 8.94
C VAL A 77 7.18 8.26 10.39
N ASP A 78 7.01 9.30 11.20
CA ASP A 78 6.47 9.19 12.55
C ASP A 78 5.02 9.67 12.65
N ASP A 79 4.59 10.79 12.06
CA ASP A 79 3.22 11.29 12.27
C ASP A 79 2.16 10.66 11.35
N PHE A 80 2.49 10.31 10.11
CA PHE A 80 1.55 9.59 9.23
C PHE A 80 1.54 8.08 9.45
N LYS A 81 2.64 7.48 9.93
CA LYS A 81 2.59 6.12 10.51
C LYS A 81 1.87 6.11 11.86
N LYS A 82 1.95 7.17 12.65
CA LYS A 82 1.04 7.35 13.82
C LYS A 82 -0.41 7.51 13.36
N ASN A 83 -0.68 8.24 12.27
CA ASN A 83 -2.05 8.42 11.79
C ASN A 83 -2.62 7.18 11.07
N VAL A 84 -1.75 6.30 10.55
CA VAL A 84 -2.08 5.00 9.96
C VAL A 84 -1.67 3.85 10.91
N TYR A 85 -2.52 3.55 11.89
CA TYR A 85 -2.27 2.44 12.80
C TYR A 85 -2.52 1.08 12.12
N GLY A 86 -1.63 0.10 12.39
CA GLY A 86 -1.92 -1.32 12.17
C GLY A 86 -0.90 -2.12 11.33
N GLU A 87 0.11 -1.48 10.73
CA GLU A 87 1.07 -2.18 9.86
C GLU A 87 2.10 -3.03 10.64
N ASP A 88 2.56 -2.58 11.82
CA ASP A 88 3.65 -3.23 12.55
C ASP A 88 3.20 -4.09 13.75
N GLN A 89 1.89 -4.16 14.03
CA GLN A 89 1.38 -4.91 15.19
C GLN A 89 1.21 -6.39 14.84
N THR A 90 1.91 -7.29 15.51
CA THR A 90 1.66 -8.74 15.36
C THR A 90 0.42 -9.16 16.16
N PRO A 91 -0.35 -10.16 15.70
CA PRO A 91 -1.57 -10.60 16.36
C PRO A 91 -1.30 -11.31 17.68
N ASN A 92 -0.12 -11.91 17.87
CA ASN A 92 0.21 -12.70 19.06
C ASN A 92 0.48 -11.86 20.32
N MET A 93 0.19 -10.55 20.32
CA MET A 93 0.49 -9.63 21.43
C MET A 93 -0.75 -8.88 21.92
N GLU A 94 -0.79 -8.66 23.24
CA GLU A 94 -1.68 -7.71 23.92
C GLU A 94 -1.20 -6.27 23.60
N ASN A 95 -1.46 -5.80 22.39
CA ASN A 95 -1.05 -4.45 22.00
C ASN A 95 -1.97 -3.35 22.57
N ASN A 96 -1.39 -2.20 22.87
CA ASN A 96 -2.16 -0.99 23.19
C ASN A 96 -2.71 -0.37 21.89
N VAL A 97 -3.94 0.15 21.96
CA VAL A 97 -4.62 0.82 20.85
C VAL A 97 -4.64 2.31 21.11
N PHE A 98 -4.36 3.11 20.08
CA PHE A 98 -4.71 4.52 20.13
C PHE A 98 -6.23 4.67 20.08
N GLN A 99 -6.78 5.21 21.16
CA GLN A 99 -8.19 5.58 21.27
C GLN A 99 -8.27 7.05 21.68
N ASP A 100 -8.36 7.94 20.69
CA ASP A 100 -8.95 9.24 20.94
C ASP A 100 -10.45 9.15 20.63
N LYS A 101 -11.27 9.04 21.67
CA LYS A 101 -12.73 8.94 21.53
C LYS A 101 -13.38 10.20 20.96
N ASN A 102 -12.63 11.30 20.85
CA ASN A 102 -13.13 12.55 20.31
C ASN A 102 -12.91 12.66 18.79
N ILE A 103 -12.22 11.68 18.18
CA ILE A 103 -11.91 11.71 16.74
C ILE A 103 -12.58 10.52 16.06
N VAL A 104 -13.40 10.82 15.06
CA VAL A 104 -13.97 9.79 14.18
C VAL A 104 -12.89 9.39 13.18
N GLY A 105 -12.41 8.16 13.31
CA GLY A 105 -11.42 7.57 12.41
C GLY A 105 -12.03 7.06 11.10
N ILE A 106 -11.17 6.74 10.14
CA ILE A 106 -11.52 6.00 8.94
C ILE A 106 -10.87 4.62 8.98
N SER A 107 -11.62 3.53 9.05
CA SER A 107 -11.07 2.17 9.03
C SER A 107 -11.09 1.58 7.61
N CYS A 108 -9.92 1.20 7.07
CA CYS A 108 -9.77 0.51 5.79
C CYS A 108 -9.67 -1.00 6.01
N TRP A 109 -10.73 -1.71 5.64
CA TRP A 109 -10.86 -3.16 5.70
C TRP A 109 -10.60 -3.77 4.34
N GLY A 110 -9.80 -4.83 4.28
CA GLY A 110 -9.50 -5.41 2.99
C GLY A 110 -8.35 -6.38 2.96
N ASP A 111 -7.75 -6.48 1.79
CA ASP A 111 -6.66 -7.38 1.48
C ASP A 111 -5.36 -6.65 1.11
N SER A 112 -4.39 -7.33 0.49
CA SER A 112 -3.09 -6.77 0.10
C SER A 112 -3.17 -5.48 -0.71
N PHE A 113 -4.23 -5.24 -1.50
CA PHE A 113 -4.38 -3.99 -2.27
C PHE A 113 -4.56 -2.74 -1.39
N ASN A 114 -4.85 -2.93 -0.09
CA ASN A 114 -4.98 -1.86 0.90
C ASN A 114 -3.67 -1.58 1.63
N ILE A 115 -2.67 -2.47 1.51
CA ILE A 115 -1.45 -2.46 2.31
C ILE A 115 -0.34 -1.81 1.49
N ALA A 116 0.50 -1.00 2.15
CA ALA A 116 1.70 -0.45 1.54
C ALA A 116 2.62 -1.61 1.09
N ALA A 117 3.05 -1.58 -0.18
CA ALA A 117 3.88 -2.65 -0.74
C ALA A 117 5.25 -2.77 -0.04
N ASN A 118 5.74 -1.65 0.50
CA ASN A 118 6.98 -1.53 1.25
C ASN A 118 6.97 -0.20 2.01
N GLN A 119 7.96 0.00 2.88
CA GLN A 119 8.06 1.22 3.68
C GLN A 119 8.16 2.50 2.83
N GLN A 120 8.64 2.43 1.58
CA GLN A 120 8.86 3.58 0.70
C GLN A 120 7.62 3.96 -0.14
N THR A 121 6.59 3.12 -0.15
CA THR A 121 5.40 3.30 -1.00
C THR A 121 4.16 3.50 -0.12
N PRO A 122 3.72 4.75 0.12
CA PRO A 122 2.51 5.00 0.91
C PRO A 122 1.29 4.31 0.29
N SER A 123 0.46 3.69 1.14
CA SER A 123 -0.84 3.14 0.74
C SER A 123 -1.83 4.27 0.41
N PHE A 124 -2.91 3.96 -0.30
CA PHE A 124 -3.98 4.94 -0.51
C PHE A 124 -4.58 5.44 0.80
N GLY A 125 -4.57 4.62 1.87
CA GLY A 125 -5.03 5.00 3.20
C GLY A 125 -4.22 6.15 3.79
N ALA A 126 -2.91 6.19 3.56
CA ALA A 126 -2.07 7.32 3.96
C ALA A 126 -2.47 8.62 3.23
N TYR A 127 -2.81 8.53 1.95
CA TYR A 127 -3.30 9.68 1.18
C TYR A 127 -4.70 10.13 1.62
N ILE A 128 -5.57 9.21 2.06
CA ILE A 128 -6.86 9.57 2.68
C ILE A 128 -6.62 10.31 4.01
N ALA A 129 -5.72 9.81 4.86
CA ALA A 129 -5.40 10.45 6.13
C ALA A 129 -4.90 11.89 5.91
N ALA A 130 -4.02 12.08 4.92
CA ALA A 130 -3.51 13.39 4.54
C ALA A 130 -4.60 14.31 3.99
N ALA A 131 -5.44 13.83 3.07
CA ALA A 131 -6.48 14.65 2.46
C ALA A 131 -7.58 15.04 3.46
N CYS A 132 -8.05 14.09 4.28
CA CYS A 132 -9.14 14.30 5.23
C CYS A 132 -8.69 14.87 6.58
N GLN A 133 -7.38 14.96 6.84
CA GLN A 133 -6.81 15.43 8.11
C GLN A 133 -7.37 14.66 9.33
N THR A 134 -7.50 13.34 9.18
CA THR A 134 -7.98 12.43 10.24
C THR A 134 -7.14 11.16 10.30
N TYR A 135 -7.34 10.37 11.35
CA TYR A 135 -6.71 9.06 11.50
C TYR A 135 -7.34 8.05 10.55
N VAL A 136 -6.50 7.27 9.87
CA VAL A 136 -6.93 6.13 9.07
C VAL A 136 -6.40 4.86 9.74
N PHE A 137 -7.23 3.85 9.94
CA PHE A 137 -6.83 2.59 10.55
C PHE A 137 -6.75 1.53 9.45
N ASN A 138 -5.54 1.09 9.10
CA ASN A 138 -5.37 0.06 8.07
C ASN A 138 -5.50 -1.34 8.68
N VAL A 139 -6.73 -1.82 8.73
CA VAL A 139 -7.12 -3.12 9.27
C VAL A 139 -7.29 -4.18 8.17
N ALA A 140 -6.78 -3.93 6.96
CA ALA A 140 -6.66 -4.97 5.93
C ALA A 140 -5.78 -6.12 6.40
N SER A 141 -5.67 -7.25 5.68
CA SER A 141 -4.70 -8.33 5.93
C SER A 141 -4.32 -9.02 4.63
N ASN A 142 -3.05 -9.38 4.46
CA ASN A 142 -2.53 -9.84 3.16
C ASN A 142 -3.18 -11.14 2.69
N LYS A 143 -3.38 -12.09 3.61
CA LYS A 143 -3.89 -13.43 3.31
C LYS A 143 -5.39 -13.58 3.54
N ASP A 144 -6.05 -12.60 4.15
CA ASP A 144 -7.48 -12.69 4.45
C ASP A 144 -8.32 -12.67 3.17
N ASN A 145 -9.34 -13.54 3.14
CA ASN A 145 -10.48 -13.43 2.24
C ASN A 145 -11.61 -12.60 2.87
N ILE A 146 -12.69 -12.38 2.13
CA ILE A 146 -13.81 -11.56 2.62
C ILE A 146 -14.44 -12.07 3.92
N GLU A 147 -14.57 -13.39 4.11
CA GLU A 147 -15.14 -13.98 5.32
C GLU A 147 -14.24 -13.77 6.55
N MET A 148 -12.91 -13.83 6.39
CA MET A 148 -11.95 -13.53 7.47
C MET A 148 -11.96 -12.05 7.85
N VAL A 149 -12.01 -11.14 6.86
CA VAL A 149 -12.14 -9.70 7.12
C VAL A 149 -13.45 -9.40 7.85
N ALA A 150 -14.56 -9.99 7.41
CA ALA A 150 -15.86 -9.85 8.07
C ALA A 150 -15.86 -10.45 9.49
N GLY A 151 -15.14 -11.56 9.70
CA GLY A 151 -14.86 -12.16 11.00
C GLY A 151 -14.19 -11.21 11.97
N ARG A 152 -13.13 -10.53 11.52
CA ARG A 152 -12.42 -9.54 12.34
C ARG A 152 -13.26 -8.29 12.59
N GLN A 153 -14.02 -7.85 11.60
CA GLN A 153 -14.84 -6.63 11.70
C GLN A 153 -16.11 -6.84 12.55
N GLY A 154 -16.66 -8.07 12.58
CA GLY A 154 -17.85 -8.42 13.34
C GLY A 154 -19.12 -8.61 12.51
N GLY A 155 -19.08 -8.36 11.20
CA GLY A 155 -20.21 -8.58 10.28
C GLY A 155 -20.61 -10.04 10.16
N VAL A 156 -19.63 -10.94 10.08
CA VAL A 156 -19.85 -12.39 10.04
C VAL A 156 -19.14 -12.97 11.26
N PRO A 157 -19.85 -13.40 12.32
CA PRO A 157 -19.21 -13.81 13.56
C PRO A 157 -18.19 -14.94 13.37
N MET A 158 -16.98 -14.74 13.91
CA MET A 158 -16.01 -15.80 14.13
C MET A 158 -16.39 -16.56 15.39
N MET A 159 -16.37 -17.89 15.32
CA MET A 159 -16.80 -18.79 16.40
C MET A 159 -15.65 -19.72 16.75
N ILE A 160 -15.43 -19.98 18.04
CA ILE A 160 -14.55 -21.07 18.49
C ILE A 160 -15.32 -22.36 18.73
N SER A 161 -14.66 -23.49 18.55
CA SER A 161 -15.14 -24.80 19.01
C SER A 161 -15.29 -24.86 20.55
N PRO A 162 -16.12 -25.80 21.07
CA PRO A 162 -16.10 -26.15 22.48
C PRO A 162 -14.70 -26.44 23.01
N CYS A 163 -14.38 -25.91 24.19
CA CYS A 163 -13.10 -26.09 24.86
C CYS A 163 -13.18 -25.68 26.34
N ASP A 164 -12.16 -26.06 27.11
CA ASP A 164 -12.02 -25.65 28.52
C ASP A 164 -10.91 -24.61 28.61
N ILE A 165 -11.27 -23.36 28.94
CA ILE A 165 -10.29 -22.29 29.11
C ILE A 165 -9.67 -22.45 30.52
N PRO A 166 -8.38 -22.83 30.64
CA PRO A 166 -7.79 -23.19 31.93
C PRO A 166 -7.70 -21.98 32.85
N ALA A 167 -7.86 -22.13 34.17
CA ALA A 167 -7.76 -21.04 35.15
C ALA A 167 -6.47 -20.19 35.07
N LYS A 168 -5.36 -20.78 34.64
CA LYS A 168 -4.05 -20.14 34.50
C LYS A 168 -3.87 -19.59 33.08
N LYS A 169 -2.83 -18.76 32.85
CA LYS A 169 -2.40 -18.34 31.51
C LYS A 169 -1.77 -19.51 30.73
N GLN A 170 -2.58 -20.50 30.39
CA GLN A 170 -2.23 -21.67 29.60
C GLN A 170 -3.06 -21.67 28.33
N SER A 171 -2.42 -22.07 27.24
CA SER A 171 -3.05 -22.12 25.92
C SER A 171 -3.97 -23.34 25.80
N VAL A 172 -5.12 -23.14 25.18
CA VAL A 172 -6.04 -24.22 24.78
C VAL A 172 -6.21 -24.19 23.26
N GLU A 173 -6.15 -25.35 22.62
CA GLU A 173 -6.37 -25.48 21.17
C GLU A 173 -7.83 -25.16 20.84
N ILE A 174 -8.05 -24.42 19.76
CA ILE A 174 -9.36 -24.02 19.26
C ILE A 174 -9.40 -24.17 17.75
N THR A 175 -10.59 -24.32 17.19
CA THR A 175 -10.83 -24.06 15.76
C THR A 175 -11.55 -22.72 15.60
N LEU A 176 -11.48 -22.14 14.40
CA LEU A 176 -12.20 -20.92 14.04
C LEU A 176 -13.13 -21.22 12.88
N THR A 177 -14.41 -20.98 13.06
CA THR A 177 -15.43 -21.12 12.00
C THR A 177 -16.31 -19.88 11.93
N ASN A 178 -17.15 -19.80 10.91
CA ASN A 178 -18.24 -18.82 10.85
C ASN A 178 -19.62 -19.51 10.78
N GLU A 179 -20.67 -18.69 10.74
CA GLU A 179 -22.07 -19.15 10.64
C GLU A 179 -22.38 -19.94 9.36
N TYR A 180 -21.47 -19.93 8.39
CA TYR A 180 -21.60 -20.63 7.12
C TYR A 180 -20.96 -22.01 7.13
N GLY A 181 -20.31 -22.38 8.23
CA GLY A 181 -19.55 -23.61 8.37
C GLY A 181 -18.16 -23.54 7.72
N THR A 182 -17.74 -22.38 7.22
CA THR A 182 -16.39 -22.20 6.68
C THR A 182 -15.38 -22.20 7.83
N GLU A 183 -14.30 -22.97 7.68
CA GLU A 183 -13.13 -22.86 8.54
C GLU A 183 -12.35 -21.59 8.20
N LEU A 184 -12.09 -20.76 9.21
CA LEU A 184 -11.40 -19.49 9.06
C LEU A 184 -9.92 -19.67 9.35
N THR A 185 -9.08 -19.09 8.48
CA THR A 185 -7.62 -19.07 8.63
C THR A 185 -7.06 -17.64 8.59
N PRO A 186 -7.37 -16.81 9.61
CA PRO A 186 -6.96 -15.41 9.63
C PRO A 186 -5.45 -15.23 9.48
N ASP A 187 -5.03 -14.17 8.82
CA ASP A 187 -3.62 -13.84 8.65
C ASP A 187 -2.98 -13.39 9.97
N PHE A 188 -2.14 -14.24 10.56
CA PHE A 188 -1.39 -13.90 11.78
C PHE A 188 -0.10 -13.08 11.51
N SER A 189 0.13 -12.59 10.29
CA SER A 189 1.28 -11.69 10.04
C SER A 189 1.08 -10.30 10.64
N LYS A 190 -0.16 -9.88 10.87
CA LYS A 190 -0.49 -8.64 11.57
C LYS A 190 -1.83 -8.73 12.31
N ASN A 191 -2.01 -7.91 13.33
CA ASN A 191 -3.15 -8.01 14.23
C ASN A 191 -4.48 -7.71 13.52
N GLY A 192 -4.53 -6.70 12.67
CA GLY A 192 -5.75 -6.33 11.92
C GLY A 192 -6.97 -6.06 12.82
N GLY A 193 -6.80 -5.83 14.12
CA GLY A 193 -7.92 -5.69 15.05
C GLY A 193 -8.52 -7.02 15.53
N LEU A 194 -7.84 -8.17 15.35
CA LEU A 194 -8.26 -9.44 15.93
C LEU A 194 -8.10 -9.43 17.46
N ASN A 195 -6.87 -9.44 17.94
CA ASN A 195 -6.55 -9.59 19.38
C ASN A 195 -6.44 -8.23 20.09
N PRO A 196 -6.59 -8.16 21.44
CA PRO A 196 -7.11 -9.26 22.25
C PRO A 196 -8.57 -9.49 21.85
N VAL A 197 -9.02 -10.70 22.12
CA VAL A 197 -10.40 -11.10 21.93
C VAL A 197 -11.05 -11.32 23.29
N THR A 198 -12.37 -11.23 23.34
CA THR A 198 -13.16 -11.72 24.47
C THR A 198 -13.99 -12.91 24.02
N ILE A 199 -13.89 -14.01 24.76
CA ILE A 199 -14.64 -15.25 24.53
C ILE A 199 -15.37 -15.61 25.82
N ASN A 200 -16.70 -15.61 25.79
CA ASN A 200 -17.55 -15.85 26.97
C ASN A 200 -17.14 -15.02 28.21
N GLY A 201 -16.77 -13.76 28.01
CA GLY A 201 -16.33 -12.85 29.07
C GLY A 201 -14.86 -13.00 29.50
N VAL A 202 -14.09 -13.93 28.91
CA VAL A 202 -12.66 -14.08 29.17
C VAL A 202 -11.86 -13.35 28.09
N GLU A 203 -11.10 -12.33 28.49
CA GLU A 203 -10.15 -11.65 27.61
C GLU A 203 -8.88 -12.49 27.41
N GLY A 204 -8.37 -12.53 26.18
CA GLY A 204 -7.15 -13.23 25.84
C GLY A 204 -6.66 -12.97 24.42
N VAL A 205 -5.71 -13.79 23.99
CA VAL A 205 -5.08 -13.72 22.68
C VAL A 205 -5.28 -15.05 21.95
N ILE A 206 -5.73 -14.98 20.71
CA ILE A 206 -5.65 -16.08 19.75
C ILE A 206 -4.27 -16.05 19.10
N SER A 207 -3.60 -17.19 18.98
CA SER A 207 -2.31 -17.31 18.28
C SER A 207 -2.33 -18.50 17.32
N SER A 208 -1.51 -18.43 16.27
CA SER A 208 -1.24 -19.56 15.38
C SER A 208 0.14 -20.16 15.68
N ILE A 209 0.20 -21.47 15.90
CA ILE A 209 1.42 -22.26 16.13
C ILE A 209 1.28 -23.55 15.32
N ASP A 210 2.23 -23.84 14.43
CA ASP A 210 2.23 -25.05 13.58
C ASP A 210 0.89 -25.31 12.88
N ASP A 211 0.33 -24.26 12.24
CA ASP A 211 -0.96 -24.27 11.54
C ASP A 211 -2.18 -24.61 12.41
N LYS A 212 -2.05 -24.56 13.75
CA LYS A 212 -3.14 -24.69 14.72
C LYS A 212 -3.40 -23.40 15.46
N TYR A 213 -4.63 -23.21 15.93
CA TYR A 213 -5.01 -22.02 16.69
C TYR A 213 -5.14 -22.33 18.18
N TYR A 214 -4.71 -21.36 18.99
CA TYR A 214 -4.73 -21.45 20.43
C TYR A 214 -5.30 -20.18 21.03
N PHE A 215 -6.14 -20.31 22.06
CA PHE A 215 -6.54 -19.19 22.90
C PHE A 215 -5.75 -19.23 24.22
N THR A 216 -5.22 -18.07 24.63
CA THR A 216 -4.56 -17.89 25.93
C THR A 216 -5.16 -16.69 26.63
N ARG A 217 -5.72 -16.88 27.82
CA ARG A 217 -6.28 -15.78 28.63
C ARG A 217 -5.21 -14.76 29.02
N SER A 218 -5.62 -13.49 29.13
CA SER A 218 -4.73 -12.38 29.49
C SER A 218 -4.38 -12.34 30.97
N GLN A 219 -5.29 -12.78 31.85
CA GLN A 219 -5.08 -12.84 33.30
C GLN A 219 -5.59 -14.16 33.87
N SER A 220 -4.88 -14.72 34.85
CA SER A 220 -5.35 -15.90 35.58
C SER A 220 -6.67 -15.58 36.31
N GLY A 221 -7.54 -16.57 36.43
CA GLY A 221 -8.87 -16.43 37.04
C GLY A 221 -9.53 -17.77 37.27
N TYR A 222 -10.87 -17.83 37.14
CA TYR A 222 -11.61 -19.09 37.21
C TYR A 222 -11.54 -19.85 35.88
N GLU A 223 -11.61 -21.16 35.94
CA GLU A 223 -11.81 -22.00 34.76
C GLU A 223 -13.14 -21.64 34.07
N THR A 224 -13.19 -21.70 32.75
CA THR A 224 -14.39 -21.36 31.97
C THR A 224 -14.63 -22.43 30.92
N PHE A 225 -15.79 -23.06 30.99
CA PHE A 225 -16.19 -24.13 30.08
C PHE A 225 -16.99 -23.56 28.92
N ILE A 226 -16.59 -23.90 27.70
CA ILE A 226 -17.28 -23.54 26.46
C ILE A 226 -17.93 -24.80 25.91
N TYR A 227 -19.24 -24.96 26.11
CA TYR A 227 -19.96 -26.20 25.75
C TYR A 227 -20.48 -26.23 24.30
N GLN A 228 -20.53 -25.08 23.65
CA GLN A 228 -21.07 -24.92 22.30
C GLN A 228 -20.25 -23.88 21.53
N PRO A 229 -20.33 -23.87 20.19
CA PRO A 229 -19.65 -22.84 19.40
C PRO A 229 -19.96 -21.45 19.94
N THR A 230 -18.90 -20.70 20.28
CA THR A 230 -19.03 -19.43 21.00
C THR A 230 -18.40 -18.29 20.20
N PRO A 231 -19.09 -17.14 20.04
CA PRO A 231 -18.55 -16.02 19.28
C PRO A 231 -17.28 -15.45 19.91
N VAL A 232 -16.35 -15.08 19.04
CA VAL A 232 -15.15 -14.30 19.35
C VAL A 232 -15.50 -12.83 19.21
N GLN A 233 -15.43 -12.07 20.29
CA GLN A 233 -15.50 -10.61 20.23
C GLN A 233 -14.09 -10.09 19.98
N THR A 234 -13.83 -9.60 18.77
CA THR A 234 -12.50 -9.09 18.41
C THR A 234 -12.28 -7.69 18.98
N ARG A 235 -11.00 -7.28 19.07
CA ARG A 235 -10.63 -5.91 19.44
C ARG A 235 -11.34 -4.89 18.55
N ALA A 236 -11.36 -5.11 17.24
CA ALA A 236 -11.94 -4.20 16.27
C ALA A 236 -13.43 -3.93 16.51
N MET A 237 -14.20 -4.96 16.86
CA MET A 237 -15.63 -4.83 17.15
C MET A 237 -15.89 -3.81 18.27
N GLY A 238 -14.99 -3.72 19.25
CA GLY A 238 -15.12 -2.78 20.37
C GLY A 238 -14.60 -1.37 20.07
N VAL A 239 -13.64 -1.23 19.15
CA VAL A 239 -12.88 0.04 19.01
C VAL A 239 -13.05 0.75 17.67
N ARG A 240 -13.50 0.06 16.63
CA ARG A 240 -13.63 0.60 15.25
C ARG A 240 -15.06 0.57 14.70
N ASN A 241 -16.05 0.08 15.46
CA ASN A 241 -17.43 -0.05 14.97
C ASN A 241 -18.13 1.28 14.67
N ASN A 242 -17.66 2.39 15.22
CA ASN A 242 -18.18 3.74 14.97
C ASN A 242 -17.32 4.55 13.99
N ASP A 243 -16.25 3.97 13.43
CA ASP A 243 -15.43 4.62 12.42
C ASP A 243 -16.18 4.71 11.08
N ILE A 244 -15.80 5.68 10.26
CA ILE A 244 -16.12 5.65 8.83
C ILE A 244 -15.40 4.43 8.24
N SER A 245 -16.12 3.47 7.66
CA SER A 245 -15.51 2.23 7.17
C SER A 245 -15.39 2.18 5.65
N ILE A 246 -14.20 1.86 5.15
CA ILE A 246 -13.96 1.54 3.73
C ILE A 246 -13.77 0.04 3.62
N PHE A 247 -14.62 -0.63 2.84
CA PHE A 247 -14.56 -2.07 2.60
C PHE A 247 -14.02 -2.34 1.19
N PHE A 248 -12.86 -2.99 1.09
CA PHE A 248 -12.19 -3.22 -0.20
C PHE A 248 -11.38 -4.52 -0.24
N ILE A 249 -11.91 -5.55 -0.88
CA ILE A 249 -11.14 -6.73 -1.28
C ILE A 249 -10.77 -6.59 -2.77
N GLY A 250 -9.48 -6.43 -3.08
CA GLY A 250 -9.05 -6.06 -4.43
C GLY A 250 -9.05 -7.20 -5.44
N SER A 251 -8.89 -8.45 -5.01
CA SER A 251 -8.91 -9.63 -5.89
C SER A 251 -10.23 -10.37 -5.79
N VAL A 252 -10.85 -10.68 -6.94
CA VAL A 252 -12.05 -11.55 -6.97
C VAL A 252 -11.77 -12.98 -6.52
N ASP A 253 -10.51 -13.41 -6.51
CA ASP A 253 -10.12 -14.76 -6.04
C ASP A 253 -10.21 -14.90 -4.51
N LYS A 254 -10.38 -13.78 -3.80
CA LYS A 254 -10.59 -13.71 -2.34
C LYS A 254 -12.04 -13.40 -1.97
N LEU A 255 -12.92 -13.39 -2.96
CA LEU A 255 -14.34 -13.19 -2.80
C LEU A 255 -15.06 -14.53 -2.95
N GLU A 256 -16.15 -14.65 -2.21
CA GLU A 256 -17.15 -15.68 -2.45
C GLU A 256 -17.97 -15.37 -3.71
N THR A 257 -19.02 -16.14 -4.01
CA THR A 257 -19.96 -15.79 -5.09
C THR A 257 -20.44 -14.33 -4.98
N LYS A 258 -20.82 -13.69 -6.09
CA LYS A 258 -21.22 -12.28 -6.07
C LYS A 258 -22.39 -12.00 -5.11
N GLU A 259 -23.36 -12.93 -5.04
CA GLU A 259 -24.49 -12.84 -4.11
C GLU A 259 -24.01 -12.92 -2.65
N ARG A 260 -23.07 -13.84 -2.38
CA ARG A 260 -22.49 -14.00 -1.06
C ARG A 260 -21.63 -12.81 -0.64
N MET A 261 -20.81 -12.31 -1.55
CA MET A 261 -20.00 -11.13 -1.31
C MET A 261 -20.88 -9.91 -0.96
N VAL A 262 -21.99 -9.72 -1.67
CA VAL A 262 -22.97 -8.66 -1.34
C VAL A 262 -23.57 -8.88 0.05
N GLU A 263 -24.01 -10.10 0.36
CA GLU A 263 -24.53 -10.48 1.68
C GLU A 263 -23.53 -10.13 2.81
N ILE A 264 -22.26 -10.51 2.64
CA ILE A 264 -21.22 -10.29 3.64
C ILE A 264 -20.97 -8.80 3.85
N TYR A 265 -20.83 -7.99 2.78
CA TYR A 265 -20.65 -6.55 2.95
C TYR A 265 -21.87 -5.88 3.59
N GLN A 266 -23.09 -6.35 3.31
CA GLN A 266 -24.30 -5.86 3.99
C GLN A 266 -24.26 -6.18 5.49
N LYS A 267 -23.82 -7.38 5.87
CA LYS A 267 -23.63 -7.77 7.27
C LYS A 267 -22.55 -6.93 7.95
N MET A 268 -21.42 -6.68 7.28
CA MET A 268 -20.36 -5.82 7.79
C MET A 268 -20.84 -4.39 8.02
N ALA A 269 -21.58 -3.82 7.06
CA ALA A 269 -22.20 -2.50 7.20
C ALA A 269 -23.20 -2.46 8.37
N LYS A 270 -24.04 -3.50 8.51
CA LYS A 270 -25.02 -3.60 9.61
C LYS A 270 -24.39 -3.73 11.00
N ALA A 271 -23.19 -4.30 11.09
CA ALA A 271 -22.46 -4.45 12.36
C ALA A 271 -21.82 -3.14 12.86
N LEU A 272 -21.76 -2.10 12.01
CA LEU A 272 -21.29 -0.78 12.42
C LEU A 272 -22.32 -0.09 13.34
N GLY A 273 -21.82 0.70 14.28
CA GLY A 273 -22.63 1.65 15.07
C GLY A 273 -22.95 2.95 14.31
N THR A 274 -22.56 3.04 13.04
CA THR A 274 -22.75 4.18 12.14
C THR A 274 -23.17 3.71 10.75
N ASP A 275 -23.84 4.58 9.99
CA ASP A 275 -24.19 4.35 8.59
C ASP A 275 -23.14 4.92 7.60
N GLN A 276 -22.00 5.35 8.14
CA GLN A 276 -20.88 5.92 7.38
C GLN A 276 -19.94 4.81 6.88
N TYR A 277 -20.19 4.33 5.67
CA TYR A 277 -19.32 3.34 5.03
C TYR A 277 -19.28 3.51 3.50
N LEU A 278 -18.19 3.03 2.91
CA LEU A 278 -17.97 2.99 1.47
C LEU A 278 -17.52 1.58 1.06
N VAL A 279 -18.23 0.98 0.12
CA VAL A 279 -17.80 -0.27 -0.53
C VAL A 279 -17.03 0.06 -1.79
N VAL A 280 -15.81 -0.47 -1.91
CA VAL A 280 -14.96 -0.30 -3.09
C VAL A 280 -14.88 -1.61 -3.83
N GLY A 281 -15.11 -1.54 -5.13
CA GLY A 281 -15.16 -2.70 -6.02
C GLY A 281 -13.82 -3.38 -6.26
N PRO A 282 -13.80 -4.71 -6.49
CA PRO A 282 -12.57 -5.44 -6.82
C PRO A 282 -11.99 -4.97 -8.16
N VAL A 283 -10.68 -5.14 -8.31
CA VAL A 283 -9.92 -4.62 -9.46
C VAL A 283 -9.11 -5.69 -10.18
N SER A 284 -8.86 -6.83 -9.53
CA SER A 284 -7.92 -7.86 -10.00
C SER A 284 -8.56 -9.25 -10.07
N GLY A 285 -8.03 -10.08 -10.98
CA GLY A 285 -8.50 -11.43 -11.31
C GLY A 285 -9.15 -11.49 -12.70
N ASP A 286 -10.00 -12.48 -12.92
CA ASP A 286 -10.72 -12.63 -14.19
C ASP A 286 -11.59 -11.41 -14.50
N THR A 287 -11.38 -10.78 -15.65
CA THR A 287 -12.02 -9.50 -16.01
C THR A 287 -13.55 -9.61 -16.11
N ALA A 288 -14.08 -10.75 -16.57
CA ALA A 288 -15.54 -10.94 -16.64
C ALA A 288 -16.13 -11.00 -15.23
N LYS A 289 -15.50 -11.75 -14.32
CA LYS A 289 -15.87 -11.77 -12.89
C LYS A 289 -15.74 -10.39 -12.25
N VAL A 290 -14.66 -9.66 -12.49
CA VAL A 290 -14.49 -8.29 -11.96
C VAL A 290 -15.67 -7.41 -12.36
N ASN A 291 -16.07 -7.43 -13.63
CA ASN A 291 -17.22 -6.65 -14.11
C ASN A 291 -18.55 -7.09 -13.47
N GLU A 292 -18.81 -8.40 -13.40
CA GLU A 292 -20.03 -8.94 -12.77
C GLU A 292 -20.15 -8.55 -11.29
N TYR A 293 -19.04 -8.61 -10.56
CA TYR A 293 -19.01 -8.31 -9.13
C TYR A 293 -19.18 -6.81 -8.89
N ASN A 294 -18.52 -5.97 -9.70
CA ASN A 294 -18.70 -4.52 -9.66
C ASN A 294 -20.15 -4.11 -9.96
N GLN A 295 -20.80 -4.75 -10.95
CA GLN A 295 -22.21 -4.51 -11.24
C GLN A 295 -23.12 -4.90 -10.06
N ALA A 296 -22.89 -6.05 -9.43
CA ALA A 296 -23.66 -6.49 -8.27
C ALA A 296 -23.50 -5.54 -7.08
N LEU A 297 -22.28 -5.08 -6.81
CA LEU A 297 -21.98 -4.10 -5.76
C LEU A 297 -22.63 -2.75 -6.03
N ALA A 298 -22.56 -2.26 -7.27
CA ALA A 298 -23.22 -1.01 -7.66
C ALA A 298 -24.73 -1.08 -7.43
N ALA A 299 -25.35 -2.19 -7.81
CA ALA A 299 -26.79 -2.42 -7.61
C ALA A 299 -27.17 -2.48 -6.13
N ALA A 300 -26.34 -3.11 -5.29
CA ALA A 300 -26.63 -3.31 -3.87
C ALA A 300 -26.39 -2.08 -2.99
N PHE A 301 -25.36 -1.29 -3.28
CA PHE A 301 -24.88 -0.22 -2.39
C PHE A 301 -25.07 1.19 -2.96
N GLY A 302 -25.43 1.32 -4.24
CA GLY A 302 -25.80 2.59 -4.85
C GLY A 302 -24.74 3.69 -4.67
N ASN A 303 -25.12 4.79 -4.03
CA ASN A 303 -24.20 5.92 -3.81
C ASN A 303 -23.05 5.59 -2.85
N LYS A 304 -23.19 4.59 -1.97
CA LYS A 304 -22.15 4.11 -1.04
C LYS A 304 -21.19 3.09 -1.66
N TYR A 305 -21.21 2.98 -2.99
CA TYR A 305 -20.26 2.20 -3.75
C TYR A 305 -19.36 3.09 -4.60
N PHE A 306 -18.12 2.63 -4.79
CA PHE A 306 -17.17 3.22 -5.73
C PHE A 306 -16.54 2.13 -6.61
N ASP A 307 -16.74 2.27 -7.92
CA ASP A 307 -16.12 1.42 -8.93
C ASP A 307 -14.68 1.84 -9.20
N LEU A 308 -13.76 1.27 -8.41
CA LEU A 308 -12.34 1.53 -8.55
C LEU A 308 -11.76 0.95 -9.86
N HIS A 309 -12.31 -0.16 -10.34
CA HIS A 309 -11.84 -0.80 -11.57
C HIS A 309 -12.09 0.11 -12.78
N SER A 310 -13.31 0.62 -12.92
CA SER A 310 -13.64 1.60 -13.97
C SER A 310 -12.82 2.88 -13.86
N TYR A 311 -12.51 3.35 -12.64
CA TYR A 311 -11.64 4.51 -12.46
C TYR A 311 -10.20 4.24 -12.94
N LEU A 312 -9.63 3.09 -12.62
CA LEU A 312 -8.27 2.70 -13.01
C LEU A 312 -8.12 2.39 -14.50
N CYS A 313 -9.17 1.88 -15.14
CA CYS A 313 -9.20 1.60 -16.58
C CYS A 313 -9.68 2.79 -17.43
N GLY A 314 -10.26 3.82 -16.80
CA GLY A 314 -10.85 4.95 -17.49
C GLY A 314 -9.93 6.15 -17.68
N ASP A 315 -10.37 7.12 -18.49
CA ASP A 315 -9.65 8.38 -18.66
C ASP A 315 -9.67 9.28 -17.42
N GLN A 316 -10.58 9.01 -16.47
CA GLN A 316 -10.79 9.88 -15.31
C GLN A 316 -9.54 9.96 -14.44
N ILE A 317 -8.88 8.83 -14.14
CA ILE A 317 -7.62 8.83 -13.38
C ILE A 317 -6.52 9.62 -14.11
N LEU A 318 -6.50 9.59 -15.44
CA LEU A 318 -5.54 10.35 -16.25
C LEU A 318 -5.80 11.85 -16.19
N LYS A 319 -7.08 12.26 -16.22
CA LYS A 319 -7.50 13.66 -16.11
C LYS A 319 -7.22 14.21 -14.72
N ASP A 320 -7.60 13.49 -13.68
CA ASP A 320 -7.47 13.90 -12.29
C ASP A 320 -6.01 14.08 -11.87
N ASN A 321 -5.11 13.30 -12.46
CA ASN A 321 -3.71 13.23 -12.03
C ASN A 321 -2.69 13.61 -13.11
N LYS A 322 -3.16 14.07 -14.28
CA LYS A 322 -2.34 14.49 -15.43
C LYS A 322 -1.35 13.40 -15.90
N PHE A 323 -1.76 12.13 -15.79
CA PHE A 323 -0.95 10.99 -16.25
C PHE A 323 -1.10 10.76 -17.76
N LYS A 324 -0.08 10.14 -18.34
CA LYS A 324 -0.12 9.63 -19.72
C LYS A 324 0.29 8.16 -19.72
N LEU A 325 -0.60 7.31 -20.22
CA LEU A 325 -0.30 5.90 -20.45
C LEU A 325 0.41 5.72 -21.79
N ASN A 326 1.35 4.79 -21.84
CA ASN A 326 1.88 4.28 -23.12
C ASN A 326 0.84 3.37 -23.82
N GLU A 327 1.11 3.00 -25.07
CA GLU A 327 0.16 2.22 -25.88
C GLU A 327 -0.14 0.83 -25.32
N GLU A 328 0.82 0.17 -24.66
CA GLU A 328 0.59 -1.13 -23.99
C GLU A 328 -0.45 -0.97 -22.86
N ASN A 329 -0.26 0.02 -22.00
CA ASN A 329 -1.15 0.27 -20.88
C ASN A 329 -2.55 0.71 -21.31
N LYS A 330 -2.66 1.45 -22.42
CA LYS A 330 -3.97 1.78 -23.02
C LYS A 330 -4.70 0.53 -23.52
N LYS A 331 -3.98 -0.39 -24.18
CA LYS A 331 -4.56 -1.67 -24.63
C LYS A 331 -5.02 -2.52 -23.46
N MET A 332 -4.25 -2.56 -22.37
CA MET A 332 -4.64 -3.24 -21.14
C MET A 332 -5.93 -2.66 -20.56
N ALA A 333 -5.98 -1.34 -20.38
CA ALA A 333 -7.18 -0.64 -19.88
C ALA A 333 -8.42 -0.92 -20.77
N ALA A 334 -8.26 -0.85 -22.09
CA ALA A 334 -9.32 -1.15 -23.05
C ALA A 334 -9.80 -2.62 -22.99
N ALA A 335 -8.94 -3.53 -22.56
CA ALA A 335 -9.27 -4.93 -22.31
C ALA A 335 -9.82 -5.17 -20.88
N GLY A 336 -10.04 -4.12 -20.08
CA GLY A 336 -10.51 -4.24 -18.69
C GLY A 336 -9.44 -4.77 -17.72
N GLN A 337 -8.17 -4.70 -18.10
CA GLN A 337 -7.05 -5.06 -17.23
C GLN A 337 -6.45 -3.79 -16.63
N ILE A 338 -6.14 -3.82 -15.32
CA ILE A 338 -5.43 -2.70 -14.69
C ILE A 338 -4.10 -2.47 -15.43
N PRO A 339 -3.83 -1.25 -15.91
CA PRO A 339 -2.54 -0.89 -16.46
C PRO A 339 -1.37 -1.25 -15.53
N LYS A 340 -0.35 -1.96 -16.04
CA LYS A 340 0.90 -2.23 -15.29
C LYS A 340 1.56 -0.96 -14.75
N ALA A 341 1.36 0.18 -15.42
CA ALA A 341 1.84 1.49 -14.98
C ALA A 341 1.26 1.93 -13.61
N PHE A 342 0.23 1.26 -13.09
CA PHE A 342 -0.36 1.53 -11.78
C PHE A 342 0.01 0.49 -10.72
N LEU A 343 0.76 -0.54 -11.10
CA LEU A 343 1.11 -1.67 -10.25
C LEU A 343 2.59 -1.63 -9.90
N LEU A 344 2.93 -1.98 -8.66
CA LEU A 344 4.31 -2.27 -8.27
C LEU A 344 4.62 -3.76 -8.48
N ASP A 345 3.64 -4.60 -8.17
CA ASP A 345 3.65 -6.04 -8.41
C ASP A 345 2.21 -6.52 -8.73
N ASN A 346 1.95 -7.83 -8.68
CA ASN A 346 0.63 -8.38 -9.01
C ASN A 346 -0.46 -8.17 -7.93
N LYS A 347 -0.13 -7.59 -6.77
CA LYS A 347 -1.02 -7.46 -5.61
C LYS A 347 -1.01 -6.08 -4.97
N HIS A 348 -0.08 -5.20 -5.36
CA HIS A 348 0.05 -3.87 -4.78
C HIS A 348 0.10 -2.79 -5.86
N PHE A 349 -0.61 -1.69 -5.59
CA PHE A 349 -0.50 -0.46 -6.35
C PHE A 349 0.85 0.22 -6.11
N ASN A 350 1.36 0.91 -7.13
CA ASN A 350 2.49 1.80 -6.95
C ASN A 350 2.05 3.14 -6.33
N GLN A 351 3.03 3.98 -5.99
CA GLN A 351 2.77 5.27 -5.33
C GLN A 351 1.79 6.15 -6.12
N THR A 352 2.01 6.25 -7.43
CA THR A 352 1.21 7.05 -8.36
C THR A 352 -0.27 6.67 -8.32
N ALA A 353 -0.55 5.36 -8.35
CA ALA A 353 -1.92 4.85 -8.23
C ALA A 353 -2.47 5.05 -6.81
N ASN A 354 -1.70 4.75 -5.76
CA ASN A 354 -2.15 4.96 -4.38
C ASN A 354 -2.55 6.41 -4.08
N GLU A 355 -1.79 7.38 -4.59
CA GLU A 355 -2.11 8.80 -4.45
C GLU A 355 -3.43 9.15 -5.17
N ALA A 356 -3.56 8.73 -6.42
CA ALA A 356 -4.75 8.97 -7.23
C ALA A 356 -6.01 8.33 -6.63
N ILE A 357 -5.88 7.12 -6.08
CA ILE A 357 -6.96 6.40 -5.40
C ILE A 357 -7.32 7.12 -4.11
N GLY A 358 -6.34 7.45 -3.26
CA GLY A 358 -6.59 8.11 -1.98
C GLY A 358 -7.30 9.45 -2.15
N LYS A 359 -6.89 10.26 -3.13
CA LYS A 359 -7.58 11.52 -3.47
C LYS A 359 -9.02 11.27 -3.92
N ARG A 360 -9.24 10.31 -4.82
CA ARG A 360 -10.59 10.05 -5.36
C ARG A 360 -11.52 9.48 -4.30
N LEU A 361 -11.04 8.60 -3.43
CA LEU A 361 -11.81 8.08 -2.30
C LEU A 361 -12.10 9.19 -1.27
N SER A 362 -11.15 10.08 -0.98
CA SER A 362 -11.39 11.24 -0.10
C SER A 362 -12.49 12.16 -0.64
N GLN A 363 -12.46 12.43 -1.96
CA GLN A 363 -13.52 13.17 -2.64
C GLN A 363 -14.87 12.45 -2.52
N LYS A 364 -14.89 11.11 -2.66
CA LYS A 364 -16.11 10.31 -2.48
C LYS A 364 -16.67 10.38 -1.06
N LEU A 365 -15.81 10.34 -0.04
CA LEU A 365 -16.20 10.52 1.36
C LEU A 365 -16.80 11.92 1.60
N LEU A 366 -16.24 12.95 0.96
CA LEU A 366 -16.78 14.32 1.00
C LEU A 366 -18.14 14.42 0.30
N GLU A 367 -18.30 13.81 -0.88
CA GLU A 367 -19.58 13.73 -1.62
C GLU A 367 -20.69 13.06 -0.76
N LEU A 368 -20.31 12.05 0.03
CA LEU A 368 -21.19 11.35 0.96
C LEU A 368 -21.43 12.09 2.28
N LYS A 369 -20.74 13.22 2.51
CA LYS A 369 -20.76 14.00 3.75
C LYS A 369 -20.33 13.19 4.97
N TYR A 370 -19.39 12.27 4.79
CA TYR A 370 -18.75 11.54 5.90
C TYR A 370 -17.56 12.32 6.48
N VAL A 371 -16.99 13.23 5.68
CA VAL A 371 -15.99 14.19 6.10
C VAL A 371 -16.43 15.59 5.69
N ASP A 372 -16.07 16.60 6.48
CA ASP A 372 -16.52 17.99 6.25
C ASP A 372 -15.68 18.74 5.22
N LYS A 373 -14.41 18.37 5.06
CA LYS A 373 -13.46 19.01 4.14
C LYS A 373 -12.35 18.06 3.73
N ILE A 374 -11.71 18.38 2.61
CA ILE A 374 -10.44 17.80 2.16
C ILE A 374 -9.47 18.94 1.81
N LEU A 375 -8.16 18.70 1.92
CA LEU A 375 -7.11 19.68 1.58
C LEU A 375 -6.78 19.76 0.09
#